data_AF-A0A9D4M888-F1
#
_entry.id   AF-A0A9D4M888-F1
#
_cell.length_a   1.000
_cell.length_b   1.000
_cell.length_c   1.000
_cell.angle_alpha   90.00
_cell.angle_beta   90.00
_cell.angle_gamma   90.00
#
_symmetry.space_group_name_H-M   'P 1'
#
loop_
_entity.id
_entity.type
_entity.pdbx_description
1 polymer ?
#
loop_
_entity_poly.entity_id
_entity_poly.type
_entity_poly.pdbx_seq_one_letter_code
_entity_poly.pdbx_strand_id
1 'polypeptide(L)' 'MSNEGPFVVKKSLSNVNFRILLNRNEKEKVVNHNKLKTYEGINAPKWLQTERRKLKMNKE' A
#
# COMPACT_ATOMS: atom_id res chain seq x y z
N MET A 1 12.45 12.74 11.58
CA MET A 1 11.18 12.00 11.52
C MET A 1 11.35 10.90 10.49
N SER A 2 11.52 9.65 10.91
CA SER A 2 11.60 8.52 9.99
C SER A 2 10.20 8.21 9.49
N ASN A 3 9.90 8.54 8.23
CA ASN A 3 8.65 8.09 7.61
C ASN A 3 8.73 6.57 7.46
N GLU A 4 7.84 5.83 8.14
CA GLU A 4 7.75 4.39 7.96
C GLU A 4 7.24 4.09 6.55
N GLY A 5 8.06 3.37 5.77
CA GLY A 5 7.66 2.66 4.56
C GLY A 5 7.24 3.51 3.35
N PRO A 6 7.41 2.94 2.16
CA PRO A 6 6.35 2.88 1.17
C PRO A 6 5.43 1.68 1.44
N PHE A 7 4.11 1.90 1.35
CA PHE A 7 3.09 0.85 1.51
C PHE A 7 2.27 0.67 0.23
N VAL A 8 1.68 -0.52 0.04
CA VAL A 8 0.75 -0.79 -1.06
C VAL A 8 -0.68 -0.82 -0.53
N VAL A 9 -1.57 -0.10 -1.19
CA VAL A 9 -3.01 -0.15 -0.94
C VAL A 9 -3.59 -1.41 -1.60
N LYS A 10 -4.06 -2.38 -0.80
CA LYS A 10 -4.77 -3.57 -1.29
C LYS A 10 -6.21 -3.24 -1.68
N LYS A 11 -6.92 -2.50 -0.82
CA LYS A 11 -8.36 -2.25 -1.01
C LYS A 11 -8.78 -0.91 -0.41
N SER A 12 -9.61 -0.16 -1.12
CA SER A 12 -10.40 0.93 -0.53
C SER A 12 -11.58 0.33 0.22
N LEU A 13 -11.67 0.59 1.52
CA LEU A 13 -12.82 0.18 2.33
C LEU A 13 -13.90 1.28 2.32
N SER A 14 -13.46 2.54 2.28
CA SER A 14 -14.32 3.73 2.19
C SER A 14 -13.53 4.87 1.56
N ASN A 15 -14.15 6.02 1.29
CA ASN A 15 -13.47 7.21 0.74
C ASN A 15 -12.26 7.66 1.58
N VAL A 16 -12.27 7.39 2.89
CA VAL A 16 -11.24 7.81 3.82
C VAL A 16 -10.43 6.67 4.42
N ASN A 17 -10.80 5.41 4.18
CA ASN A 17 -10.16 4.25 4.82
C ASN A 17 -9.62 3.27 3.77
N PHE A 18 -8.33 2.97 3.88
CA PHE A 18 -7.61 2.08 2.99
C PHE A 18 -7.00 0.93 3.77
N ARG A 19 -7.10 -0.28 3.21
CA ARG A 19 -6.37 -1.46 3.69
C ARG A 19 -5.02 -1.49 2.98
N ILE A 20 -3.95 -1.31 3.72
CA ILE A 20 -2.56 -1.31 3.22
C ILE A 20 -1.81 -2.56 3.69
N LEU A 21 -0.80 -2.94 2.91
CA LEU A 21 0.21 -3.91 3.30
C LEU A 21 1.40 -3.20 3.94
N LEU A 22 1.68 -3.53 5.20
CA LEU A 22 2.84 -3.02 5.93
C LEU A 22 4.14 -3.66 5.43
N ASN A 23 4.13 -4.98 5.28
CA ASN A 23 5.32 -5.79 4.98
C ASN A 23 5.02 -6.87 3.94
N ARG A 24 6.09 -7.51 3.42
CA ARG A 24 6.03 -8.67 2.52
C ARG A 24 5.29 -9.88 3.11
N ASN A 25 5.25 -10.03 4.44
CA ASN A 25 4.56 -11.12 5.14
C ASN A 25 3.04 -10.88 5.29
N GLU A 26 2.43 -10.17 4.34
CA GLU A 26 0.99 -9.94 4.30
C GLU A 26 0.36 -9.28 5.53
N LYS A 27 1.14 -8.60 6.37
CA LYS A 27 0.59 -7.89 7.51
C LYS A 27 -0.20 -6.68 7.02
N GLU A 28 -1.52 -6.80 7.05
CA GLU A 28 -2.43 -5.76 6.59
C GLU A 28 -2.83 -4.84 7.73
N LYS A 29 -3.03 -3.56 7.41
CA LYS A 29 -3.53 -2.56 8.34
C LYS A 29 -4.55 -1.69 7.66
N VAL A 30 -5.61 -1.34 8.37
CA VAL A 30 -6.53 -0.30 7.94
C VAL A 30 -5.99 1.03 8.42
N VAL A 31 -5.82 1.96 7.48
CA VAL A 31 -5.34 3.31 7.77
C VAL A 31 -6.25 4.33 7.12
N ASN A 32 -6.34 5.49 7.75
CA ASN A 32 -7.05 6.61 7.18
C ASN A 32 -6.18 7.32 6.12
N HIS A 33 -6.82 7.84 5.07
CA HIS A 33 -6.18 8.63 4.01
C HIS A 33 -5.31 9.75 4.56
N ASN A 34 -5.76 10.46 5.61
CA ASN A 34 -5.03 11.57 6.21
C ASN A 34 -3.70 11.16 6.86
N LYS A 35 -3.50 9.86 7.09
CA LYS A 35 -2.25 9.29 7.62
C LYS A 35 -1.36 8.70 6.52
N LEU A 36 -1.78 8.77 5.27
CA LEU A 36 -1.02 8.33 4.11
C LEU A 36 -0.53 9.53 3.32
N LYS A 37 0.71 9.43 2.85
CA LYS A 37 1.23 10.30 1.79
C LYS A 37 1.47 9.44 0.56
N THR A 38 1.13 9.96 -0.63
CA THR A 38 1.51 9.32 -1.89
C THR A 38 3.01 9.14 -1.93
N TYR A 39 3.46 7.94 -2.29
CA TYR A 39 4.88 7.67 -2.43
C TYR A 39 5.41 8.33 -3.70
N GLU A 40 6.30 9.31 -3.54
CA GLU A 40 6.91 10.09 -4.63
C GLU A 40 8.32 9.58 -4.99
N GLY A 41 8.80 8.52 -4.34
CA GLY A 41 10.12 7.96 -4.60
C GLY A 41 10.19 7.23 -5.95
N ILE A 42 11.29 7.39 -6.66
CA ILE A 42 11.53 6.76 -7.98
C ILE A 42 11.66 5.23 -7.85
N ASN A 43 12.19 4.74 -6.73
CA ASN A 43 12.49 3.32 -6.52
C ASN A 43 11.63 2.69 -5.41
N ALA A 44 10.38 2.35 -5.75
CA ALA A 44 9.57 1.50 -4.88
C ALA A 44 10.22 0.11 -4.73
N PRO A 45 10.35 -0.43 -3.50
CA PRO A 45 10.83 -1.77 -3.24
C PRO A 45 10.22 -2.83 -4.17
N LYS A 46 11.04 -3.77 -4.66
CA LYS A 46 10.61 -4.83 -5.59
C LYS A 46 9.38 -5.60 -5.10
N TRP A 47 9.28 -5.84 -3.80
CA TRP A 47 8.14 -6.55 -3.21
C TRP A 47 6.82 -5.79 -3.39
N LEU A 48 6.82 -4.46 -3.28
CA LEU A 48 5.62 -3.64 -3.53
C LEU A 48 5.21 -3.67 -5.01
N GLN A 49 6.19 -3.73 -5.92
CA GLN A 49 5.92 -3.84 -7.35
C GLN A 49 5.24 -5.18 -7.69
N THR A 50 5.70 -6.27 -7.09
CA THR A 50 5.08 -7.59 -7.21
C THR A 50 3.64 -7.59 -6.69
N GLU A 51 3.40 -7.05 -5.50
CA GLU A 51 2.05 -6.99 -4.91
C GLU A 51 1.11 -6.07 -5.72
N ARG A 52 1.61 -4.93 -6.22
CA ARG A 52 0.85 -4.04 -7.10
C ARG A 52 0.46 -4.72 -8.42
N ARG A 53 1.32 -5.59 -8.98
CA ARG A 53 0.98 -6.38 -10.17
C ARG A 53 -0.11 -7.40 -9.87
N LYS A 54 0.00 -8.14 -8.76
CA LYS A 54 -1.05 -9.09 -8.32
C LYS A 54 -2.41 -8.40 -8.13
N LEU A 55 -2.42 -7.23 -7.51
CA LEU A 55 -3.65 -6.46 -7.30
C LEU A 55 -4.31 -5.98 -8.60
N LYS A 56 -3.52 -5.70 -9.63
CA LYS A 56 -4.06 -5.34 -10.96
C LYS A 56 -4.66 -6.56 -11.67
N MET A 57 -4.11 -7.76 -11.49
CA MET A 57 -4.62 -8.99 -12.11
C MET A 57 -5.90 -9.51 -11.45
N ASN A 58 -6.13 -9.26 -10.17
CA ASN A 58 -7.36 -9.68 -9.47
C ASN A 58 -8.61 -8.80 -9.77
N LYS A 59 -8.58 -7.97 -10.82
CA LYS A 59 -9.68 -7.09 -11.20
C LYS A 59 -10.40 -7.54 -12.48
N GLU A 60 -10.24 -8.82 -12.87
CA GLU A 60 -10.98 -9.49 -13.95
C GLU A 60 -12.15 -10.30 -13.39
#